data_AF-A0A2V7V5J4-F1
#
_entry.id   AF-A0A2V7V5J4-F1
#
_cell.length_a   1.000
_cell.length_b   1.000
_cell.length_c   1.000
_cell.angle_alpha   90.00
_cell.angle_beta   90.00
_cell.angle_gamma   90.00
#
_symmetry.space_group_name_H-M   'P 1'
#
loop_
_entity.id
_entity.type
_entity.pdbx_description
1 polymer ?
#
loop_
_entity_poly.entity_id
_entity_poly.type
_entity_poly.pdbx_seq_one_letter_code
_entity_poly.pdbx_strand_id
1 'polypeptide(L)'
;QRWSSPLFLVGESYGTTRAAGLAGHLIEKGIAFNGIVLISTILNFETARFTKGNDLPYVLFLPTYTATAWFHKKLPADLQAKPLRGVLDEVERWALGDYTLALAKGDRLTGADRQAVLDTLARYTGLEKRYLDNSDLRIEIQRFDKELLRDEKRTVGRLDSRFEGSDVLAAGERPDFDPSLAAIRPPYTATFNDYVRGELGYKSDLAYHVLGGGIGPWDWGTSNGFADVSDSLRSAFAKNPHMKLMVAKGYYDLATPYFAVEYTLAHMGLDASLRRNVRTREYESGHMVYIDKRELARLHQDVSAFLQDAAGSR
;
A
#
# COMPACT_ATOMS: atom_id res chain seq x y z
N GLN A 1 -34.92 6.39 -4.51
CA GLN A 1 -35.39 4.99 -4.59
C GLN A 1 -34.35 4.09 -3.89
N ARG A 2 -34.71 2.89 -3.42
CA ARG A 2 -33.82 1.92 -2.72
C ARG A 2 -33.22 2.34 -1.35
N TRP A 3 -33.85 3.27 -0.62
CA TRP A 3 -33.38 3.73 0.70
C TRP A 3 -33.23 2.64 1.77
N SER A 4 -33.91 1.50 1.62
CA SER A 4 -33.80 0.34 2.52
C SER A 4 -32.79 -0.72 2.07
N SER A 5 -32.11 -0.53 0.94
CA SER A 5 -31.08 -1.47 0.49
C SER A 5 -29.82 -1.36 1.36
N PRO A 6 -29.14 -2.48 1.65
CA PRO A 6 -27.81 -2.43 2.25
C PRO A 6 -26.86 -1.57 1.41
N LEU A 7 -26.12 -0.69 2.07
CA LEU A 7 -25.19 0.24 1.42
C LEU A 7 -23.76 -0.26 1.60
N PHE A 8 -23.04 -0.35 0.48
CA PHE A 8 -21.64 -0.74 0.44
C PHE A 8 -20.83 0.31 -0.32
N LEU A 9 -19.58 0.48 0.12
CA LEU A 9 -18.62 1.37 -0.54
C LEU A 9 -17.33 0.62 -0.79
N VAL A 10 -16.77 0.80 -1.99
CA VAL A 10 -15.46 0.26 -2.35
C VAL A 10 -14.54 1.41 -2.73
N GLY A 11 -13.31 1.38 -2.20
CA GLY A 11 -12.25 2.30 -2.57
C GLY A 11 -10.96 1.54 -2.86
N GLU A 12 -10.21 2.00 -3.85
CA GLU A 12 -8.87 1.48 -4.16
C GLU A 12 -7.85 2.62 -4.15
N SER A 13 -6.66 2.42 -3.57
CA SER A 13 -5.59 3.43 -3.56
C SER A 13 -6.07 4.74 -2.94
N TYR A 14 -5.89 5.88 -3.62
CA TYR A 14 -6.50 7.15 -3.20
C TYR A 14 -8.05 7.10 -3.07
N GLY A 15 -8.70 6.16 -3.76
CA GLY A 15 -10.10 5.82 -3.53
C GLY A 15 -10.40 5.37 -2.11
N THR A 16 -9.45 4.78 -1.37
CA THR A 16 -9.64 4.44 0.05
C THR A 16 -9.69 5.68 0.92
N THR A 17 -8.85 6.68 0.63
CA THR A 17 -8.91 7.99 1.31
C THR A 17 -10.29 8.62 1.13
N ARG A 18 -10.78 8.62 -0.12
CA ARG A 18 -12.11 9.15 -0.44
C ARG A 18 -13.23 8.33 0.21
N ALA A 19 -13.11 7.01 0.25
CA ALA A 19 -14.12 6.14 0.86
C ALA A 19 -14.25 6.38 2.37
N ALA A 20 -13.12 6.50 3.08
CA ALA A 20 -13.09 6.82 4.50
C ALA A 20 -13.66 8.21 4.80
N GLY A 21 -13.24 9.23 4.05
CA GLY A 21 -13.78 10.58 4.17
C GLY A 21 -15.28 10.64 3.87
N LEU A 22 -15.73 9.96 2.81
CA LEU A 22 -17.14 9.90 2.44
C LEU A 22 -17.98 9.19 3.51
N ALA A 23 -17.50 8.09 4.09
CA ALA A 23 -18.19 7.41 5.18
C ALA A 23 -18.38 8.32 6.40
N GLY A 24 -17.31 9.02 6.82
CA GLY A 24 -17.38 9.98 7.93
C GLY A 24 -18.27 11.19 7.64
N HIS A 25 -18.37 11.61 6.38
CA HIS A 25 -19.24 12.72 5.97
C HIS A 25 -20.72 12.34 5.87
N LEU A 26 -21.01 11.18 5.28
CA LEU A 26 -22.37 10.74 5.00
C LEU A 26 -23.12 10.26 6.25
N ILE A 27 -22.40 9.73 7.25
CA ILE A 27 -23.02 9.33 8.51
C ILE A 27 -23.67 10.52 9.24
N GLU A 28 -23.10 11.73 9.12
CA GLU A 28 -23.71 12.96 9.66
C GLU A 28 -25.02 13.35 8.97
N LYS A 29 -25.24 12.82 7.77
CA LYS A 29 -26.44 13.07 6.95
C LYS A 29 -27.45 11.93 7.06
N GLY A 30 -27.27 10.99 8.00
CA GLY A 30 -28.13 9.84 8.18
C GLY A 30 -27.94 8.73 7.14
N ILE A 31 -26.85 8.76 6.37
CA ILE A 31 -26.51 7.72 5.39
C ILE A 31 -25.39 6.86 5.97
N ALA A 32 -25.76 5.66 6.44
CA ALA A 32 -24.84 4.70 7.04
C ALA A 32 -24.53 3.54 6.09
N PHE A 33 -23.25 3.16 6.00
CA PHE A 33 -22.84 1.98 5.23
C PHE A 33 -22.90 0.71 6.09
N ASN A 34 -23.38 -0.39 5.51
CA ASN A 34 -23.30 -1.72 6.10
C ASN A 34 -21.86 -2.26 6.07
N GLY A 35 -21.15 -2.00 4.97
CA GLY A 35 -19.79 -2.46 4.80
C GLY A 35 -18.96 -1.57 3.87
N ILE A 36 -17.67 -1.49 4.16
CA ILE A 36 -16.69 -0.82 3.29
C ILE A 36 -15.61 -1.84 2.92
N VAL A 37 -15.23 -1.87 1.63
CA VAL A 37 -14.07 -2.63 1.15
C VAL A 37 -13.00 -1.65 0.69
N LEU A 38 -11.80 -1.76 1.27
CA LEU A 38 -10.64 -0.97 0.89
C LEU A 38 -9.61 -1.88 0.23
N ILE A 39 -9.12 -1.52 -0.96
CA ILE A 39 -8.10 -2.26 -1.68
C ILE A 39 -6.87 -1.37 -1.78
N SER A 40 -5.71 -1.86 -1.36
CA SER A 40 -4.45 -1.10 -1.39
C SER A 40 -4.56 0.29 -0.76
N THR A 41 -4.65 0.26 0.56
CA THR A 41 -5.16 1.37 1.36
C THR A 41 -4.13 2.45 1.66
N ILE A 42 -4.56 3.70 1.57
CA ILE A 42 -3.90 4.85 2.20
C ILE A 42 -4.93 5.72 2.92
N LEU A 43 -4.80 5.83 4.25
CA LEU A 43 -5.67 6.65 5.10
C LEU A 43 -4.89 7.78 5.78
N ASN A 44 -3.71 7.48 6.32
CA ASN A 44 -2.76 8.44 6.87
C ASN A 44 -1.54 8.52 5.93
N PHE A 45 -1.26 9.71 5.40
CA PHE A 45 -0.16 9.93 4.47
C PHE A 45 1.22 9.99 5.14
N GLU A 46 1.30 10.22 6.46
CA GLU A 46 2.55 10.17 7.22
C GLU A 46 3.27 8.83 7.04
N THR A 47 2.50 7.74 7.00
CA THR A 47 3.04 6.37 6.87
C THR A 47 3.67 6.09 5.52
N ALA A 48 3.55 6.98 4.54
CA ALA A 48 4.02 6.82 3.16
C ALA A 48 4.69 8.08 2.59
N ARG A 49 5.17 9.00 3.44
CA ARG A 49 5.85 10.24 3.02
C ARG A 49 7.25 10.34 3.61
N PHE A 50 8.25 10.05 2.78
CA PHE A 50 9.67 10.12 3.10
C PHE A 50 10.15 11.58 3.14
N THR A 51 10.05 12.21 4.31
CA THR A 51 10.49 13.59 4.54
C THR A 51 11.41 13.63 5.76
N LYS A 52 12.33 14.60 5.80
CA LYS A 52 13.20 14.80 6.96
C LYS A 52 12.37 14.97 8.23
N GLY A 53 12.68 14.20 9.27
CA GLY A 53 11.95 14.19 10.54
C GLY A 53 10.79 13.20 10.61
N ASN A 54 10.43 12.54 9.50
CA ASN A 54 9.44 11.47 9.48
C ASN A 54 10.13 10.13 9.18
N ASP A 55 10.51 9.40 10.22
CA ASP A 55 11.18 8.10 10.08
C ASP A 55 10.22 6.92 9.96
N LEU A 56 8.93 7.14 10.27
CA LEU A 56 7.88 6.13 10.23
C LEU A 56 7.80 5.33 8.91
N PRO A 57 7.82 5.94 7.71
CA PRO A 57 7.71 5.19 6.46
C PRO A 57 8.89 4.24 6.23
N TYR A 58 10.11 4.55 6.69
CA TYR A 58 11.25 3.64 6.51
C TYR A 58 11.04 2.32 7.25
N VAL A 59 10.46 2.39 8.45
CA VAL A 59 10.09 1.23 9.26
C VAL A 59 8.97 0.44 8.59
N LEU A 60 7.91 1.14 8.14
CA LEU A 60 6.69 0.51 7.63
C LEU A 60 6.84 -0.09 6.23
N PHE A 61 7.80 0.37 5.44
CA PHE A 61 8.07 -0.16 4.10
C PHE A 61 8.96 -1.42 4.12
N LEU A 62 9.77 -1.60 5.17
CA LEU A 62 10.77 -2.66 5.22
C LEU A 62 10.21 -4.08 4.96
N PRO A 63 9.04 -4.48 5.50
CA PRO A 63 8.47 -5.79 5.17
C PRO A 63 8.10 -5.95 3.69
N THR A 64 7.66 -4.89 3.02
CA THR A 64 7.32 -4.95 1.58
C THR A 64 8.59 -4.96 0.71
N TYR A 65 9.65 -4.26 1.12
CA TYR A 65 10.98 -4.43 0.51
C TYR A 65 11.49 -5.86 0.66
N THR A 66 11.28 -6.47 1.83
CA THR A 66 11.64 -7.88 2.09
C THR A 66 10.86 -8.83 1.20
N ALA A 67 9.54 -8.64 1.07
CA ALA A 67 8.71 -9.46 0.18
C ALA A 67 9.22 -9.37 -1.26
N THR A 68 9.51 -8.16 -1.73
CA THR A 68 10.07 -7.92 -3.06
C THR A 68 11.40 -8.65 -3.26
N ALA A 69 12.33 -8.52 -2.32
CA ALA A 69 13.62 -9.22 -2.38
C ALA A 69 13.47 -10.75 -2.32
N TRP A 70 12.51 -11.27 -1.55
CA TRP A 70 12.20 -12.70 -1.47
C TRP A 70 11.65 -13.25 -2.79
N PHE A 71 10.80 -12.46 -3.48
CA PHE A 71 10.28 -12.81 -4.80
C PHE A 71 11.41 -12.92 -5.82
N HIS A 72 12.30 -11.92 -5.84
CA HIS A 72 13.45 -11.81 -6.75
C HIS A 72 14.68 -12.63 -6.35
N LYS A 73 14.55 -13.52 -5.34
CA LYS A 73 15.64 -14.40 -4.88
C LYS A 73 16.90 -13.65 -4.41
N LYS A 74 16.70 -12.47 -3.80
CA LYS A 74 17.78 -11.61 -3.27
C LYS A 74 18.03 -11.78 -1.78
N LEU A 75 17.27 -12.63 -1.09
CA LEU A 75 17.50 -12.92 0.32
C LEU A 75 18.48 -14.10 0.52
N PRO A 76 19.16 -14.18 1.67
CA PRO A 76 19.98 -15.34 2.03
C PRO A 76 19.20 -16.66 2.02
N ALA A 77 19.89 -17.76 1.77
CA ALA A 77 19.29 -19.08 1.55
C ALA A 77 18.33 -19.53 2.67
N ASP A 78 18.64 -19.20 3.92
CA ASP A 78 17.84 -19.60 5.07
C ASP A 78 16.52 -18.82 5.19
N LEU A 79 16.48 -17.56 4.75
CA LEU A 79 15.22 -16.81 4.59
C LEU A 79 14.48 -17.22 3.32
N GLN A 80 15.21 -17.49 2.25
CA GLN A 80 14.63 -17.89 0.96
C GLN A 80 13.88 -19.23 1.04
N ALA A 81 14.32 -20.13 1.93
CA ALA A 81 13.69 -21.42 2.20
C ALA A 81 12.42 -21.33 3.07
N LYS A 82 12.16 -20.20 3.75
CA LYS A 82 10.96 -20.02 4.58
C LYS A 82 9.76 -19.60 3.71
N PRO A 83 8.53 -19.97 4.12
CA PRO A 83 7.32 -19.34 3.58
C PRO A 83 7.37 -17.83 3.78
N LEU A 84 6.91 -17.06 2.78
CA LEU A 84 6.98 -15.59 2.80
C LEU A 84 6.44 -14.99 4.10
N ARG A 85 5.24 -15.41 4.54
CA ARG A 85 4.63 -14.92 5.79
C ARG A 85 5.54 -15.09 7.01
N GLY A 86 6.25 -16.21 7.12
CA GLY A 86 7.18 -16.45 8.23
C GLY A 86 8.41 -15.55 8.20
N VAL A 87 8.89 -15.16 7.00
CA VAL A 87 9.94 -14.15 6.85
C VAL A 87 9.41 -12.78 7.28
N LEU A 88 8.21 -12.42 6.83
CA LEU A 88 7.59 -11.13 7.15
C LEU A 88 7.31 -10.97 8.65
N ASP A 89 6.89 -12.02 9.36
CA ASP A 89 6.70 -11.98 10.82
C ASP A 89 8.01 -11.70 11.59
N GLU A 90 9.14 -12.17 11.08
CA GLU A 90 10.47 -11.88 11.62
C GLU A 90 10.84 -10.41 11.37
N VAL A 91 10.65 -9.93 10.14
CA VAL A 91 10.99 -8.56 9.75
C VAL A 91 10.10 -7.52 10.41
N GLU A 92 8.80 -7.75 10.52
CA GLU A 92 7.86 -6.82 11.18
C GLU A 92 8.24 -6.57 12.65
N ARG A 93 8.60 -7.64 13.38
CA ARG A 93 9.06 -7.52 14.77
C ARG A 93 10.35 -6.72 14.88
N TRP A 94 11.31 -6.98 13.99
CA TRP A 94 12.57 -6.26 13.99
C TRP A 94 12.39 -4.78 13.58
N ALA A 95 11.52 -4.52 12.58
CA ALA A 95 11.21 -3.19 12.10
C ALA A 95 10.63 -2.30 13.22
N LEU A 96 9.61 -2.78 13.94
CA LEU A 96 9.00 -2.04 15.04
C LEU A 96 9.84 -2.00 16.32
N GLY A 97 10.87 -2.85 16.42
CA GLY A 97 11.81 -2.88 17.54
C GLY A 97 13.12 -2.18 17.18
N ASP A 98 14.15 -2.98 16.97
CA ASP A 98 15.55 -2.56 16.82
C ASP A 98 15.75 -1.52 15.71
N TYR A 99 15.04 -1.63 14.59
CA TYR A 99 15.20 -0.68 13.50
C TYR A 99 14.64 0.70 13.84
N THR A 100 13.47 0.73 14.47
CA THR A 100 12.87 1.97 15.00
C THR A 100 13.82 2.63 16.02
N LEU A 101 14.38 1.83 16.93
CA LEU A 101 15.36 2.32 17.92
C LEU A 101 16.64 2.83 17.25
N ALA A 102 17.13 2.15 16.21
CA ALA A 102 18.30 2.57 15.45
C ALA A 102 18.08 3.92 14.77
N LEU A 103 16.95 4.11 14.08
CA LEU A 103 16.63 5.39 13.43
C LEU A 103 16.48 6.53 14.47
N ALA A 104 15.85 6.25 15.62
CA ALA A 104 15.69 7.22 16.70
C ALA A 104 17.03 7.67 17.35
N LYS A 105 18.08 6.84 17.29
CA LYS A 105 19.43 7.24 17.73
C LYS A 105 20.04 8.32 16.83
N GLY A 106 19.65 8.41 15.55
CA GLY A 106 20.24 9.35 14.57
C GLY A 106 21.77 9.24 14.52
N ASP A 107 22.45 10.38 14.42
CA ASP A 107 23.93 10.46 14.35
C ASP A 107 24.67 9.86 15.57
N ARG A 108 23.95 9.53 16.64
CA ARG A 108 24.53 8.84 17.81
C ARG A 108 24.73 7.34 17.57
N LEU A 109 24.13 6.76 16.53
CA LEU A 109 24.31 5.36 16.16
C LEU A 109 25.67 5.18 15.47
N THR A 110 26.65 4.62 16.17
CA THR A 110 28.04 4.51 15.69
C THR A 110 28.63 3.13 15.97
N GLY A 111 29.79 2.83 15.38
CA GLY A 111 30.57 1.62 15.67
C GLY A 111 29.81 0.32 15.43
N ALA A 112 29.93 -0.61 16.38
CA ALA A 112 29.37 -1.96 16.29
C ALA A 112 27.83 -1.96 16.19
N ASP A 113 27.14 -1.08 16.92
CA ASP A 113 25.68 -0.97 16.87
C ASP A 113 25.21 -0.62 15.45
N ARG A 114 25.89 0.33 14.80
CA ARG A 114 25.55 0.73 13.44
C ARG A 114 25.78 -0.41 12.45
N GLN A 115 26.88 -1.13 12.61
CA GLN A 115 27.21 -2.26 11.74
C GLN A 115 26.19 -3.39 11.88
N ALA A 116 25.70 -3.68 13.08
CA ALA A 116 24.66 -4.69 13.29
C ALA A 116 23.35 -4.35 12.57
N VAL A 117 22.96 -3.06 12.55
CA VAL A 117 21.77 -2.60 11.82
C VAL A 117 21.98 -2.71 10.30
N LEU A 118 23.15 -2.31 9.80
CA LEU A 118 23.51 -2.50 8.38
C LEU A 118 23.45 -3.97 7.96
N ASP A 119 23.99 -4.86 8.79
CA ASP A 119 24.01 -6.30 8.53
C ASP A 119 22.59 -6.86 8.44
N THR A 120 21.71 -6.41 9.33
CA THR A 120 20.32 -6.86 9.38
C THR A 120 19.49 -6.27 8.23
N LEU A 121 19.67 -4.99 7.90
CA LEU A 121 19.02 -4.38 6.73
C LEU A 121 19.45 -5.05 5.42
N ALA A 122 20.74 -5.30 5.23
CA ALA A 122 21.24 -6.00 4.04
C ALA A 122 20.61 -7.40 3.92
N ARG A 123 20.51 -8.11 5.05
CA ARG A 123 19.89 -9.44 5.13
C ARG A 123 18.41 -9.43 4.77
N TYR A 124 17.63 -8.43 5.18
CA TYR A 124 16.19 -8.36 4.90
C TYR A 124 15.83 -7.70 3.58
N THR A 125 16.72 -6.90 3.00
CA THR A 125 16.42 -6.15 1.76
C THR A 125 17.14 -6.69 0.53
N GLY A 126 18.19 -7.50 0.72
CA GLY A 126 19.07 -7.94 -0.37
C GLY A 126 19.96 -6.83 -0.94
N LEU A 127 19.94 -5.63 -0.35
CA LEU A 127 20.74 -4.49 -0.81
C LEU A 127 22.17 -4.54 -0.28
N GLU A 128 23.11 -3.94 -1.02
CA GLU A 128 24.48 -3.79 -0.57
C GLU A 128 24.58 -2.91 0.68
N LYS A 129 25.40 -3.34 1.66
CA LYS A 129 25.69 -2.57 2.88
C LYS A 129 26.20 -1.16 2.56
N ARG A 130 27.00 -1.00 1.51
CA ARG A 130 27.52 0.30 1.07
C ARG A 130 26.39 1.26 0.66
N TYR A 131 25.39 0.78 -0.07
CA TYR A 131 24.22 1.57 -0.44
C TYR A 131 23.40 1.95 0.80
N LEU A 132 23.17 0.99 1.70
CA LEU A 132 22.44 1.20 2.95
C LEU A 132 23.14 2.23 3.85
N ASP A 133 24.46 2.17 3.92
CA ASP A 133 25.29 3.10 4.68
C ASP A 133 25.22 4.52 4.10
N ASN A 134 25.38 4.65 2.78
CA ASN A 134 25.26 5.93 2.07
C ASN A 134 23.84 6.52 2.12
N SER A 135 22.83 5.69 2.40
CA SER A 135 21.45 6.12 2.59
C SER A 135 21.12 6.45 4.04
N ASP A 136 22.11 6.42 4.94
CA ASP A 136 21.94 6.54 6.39
C ASP A 136 20.80 5.66 6.92
N LEU A 137 20.80 4.40 6.49
CA LEU A 137 19.82 3.37 6.82
C LEU A 137 18.40 3.64 6.29
N ARG A 138 18.14 4.77 5.62
CA ARG A 138 16.81 5.22 5.19
C ARG A 138 16.55 4.96 3.71
N ILE A 139 15.85 3.86 3.43
CA ILE A 139 15.55 3.42 2.06
C ILE A 139 14.22 4.03 1.58
N GLU A 140 14.30 4.94 0.61
CA GLU A 140 13.14 5.50 -0.08
C GLU A 140 12.67 4.59 -1.23
N ILE A 141 11.36 4.57 -1.48
CA ILE A 141 10.71 3.64 -2.40
C ILE A 141 11.31 3.64 -3.80
N GLN A 142 11.42 4.80 -4.46
CA GLN A 142 11.92 4.85 -5.84
C GLN A 142 13.40 4.47 -5.92
N ARG A 143 14.18 4.76 -4.88
CA ARG A 143 15.57 4.29 -4.81
C ARG A 143 15.64 2.77 -4.62
N PHE A 144 14.75 2.17 -3.82
CA PHE A 144 14.65 0.71 -3.72
C PHE A 144 14.28 0.07 -5.06
N ASP A 145 13.29 0.63 -5.76
CA ASP A 145 12.83 0.17 -7.08
C ASP A 145 13.98 0.11 -8.09
N LYS A 146 14.92 1.04 -7.96
CA LYS A 146 16.12 1.15 -8.77
C LYS A 146 17.26 0.22 -8.32
N GLU A 147 17.44 0.05 -7.02
CA GLU A 147 18.64 -0.57 -6.45
C GLU A 147 18.60 -2.10 -6.47
N LEU A 148 17.44 -2.72 -6.17
CA LEU A 148 17.36 -4.16 -5.89
C LEU A 148 17.96 -5.05 -7.00
N LEU A 149 17.72 -4.69 -8.27
CA LEU A 149 18.18 -5.43 -9.45
C LEU A 149 19.19 -4.63 -10.29
N ARG A 150 19.89 -3.66 -9.68
CA ARG A 150 20.77 -2.73 -10.40
C ARG A 150 21.88 -3.45 -11.18
N ASP A 151 22.46 -4.50 -10.61
CA ASP A 151 23.54 -5.28 -11.25
C ASP A 151 23.08 -6.02 -12.51
N GLU A 152 21.78 -6.29 -12.61
CA GLU A 152 21.13 -6.88 -13.79
C GLU A 152 20.66 -5.81 -14.78
N LYS A 153 20.91 -4.53 -14.48
CA LYS A 153 20.40 -3.36 -15.22
C LYS A 153 18.88 -3.39 -15.34
N ARG A 154 18.20 -3.88 -14.29
CA ARG A 154 16.75 -3.95 -14.17
C ARG A 154 16.24 -3.04 -13.04
N THR A 155 14.96 -2.73 -13.11
CA THR A 155 14.19 -2.07 -12.04
C THR A 155 12.96 -2.87 -11.71
N VAL A 156 12.33 -2.61 -10.56
CA VAL A 156 11.07 -3.24 -10.16
C VAL A 156 9.91 -2.24 -10.14
N GLY A 157 8.68 -2.74 -10.23
CA GLY A 157 7.46 -1.94 -10.25
C GLY A 157 7.07 -1.36 -8.88
N ARG A 158 6.63 -0.11 -8.86
CA ARG A 158 6.10 0.53 -7.64
C ARG A 158 4.70 0.00 -7.29
N LEU A 159 3.83 -0.20 -8.28
CA LEU A 159 2.50 -0.79 -8.03
C LEU A 159 2.58 -2.30 -7.82
N ASP A 160 3.43 -2.99 -8.56
CA ASP A 160 3.67 -4.42 -8.38
C ASP A 160 5.13 -4.73 -8.62
N SER A 161 5.86 -4.96 -7.53
CA SER A 161 7.30 -5.13 -7.56
C SER A 161 7.76 -6.45 -8.17
N ARG A 162 6.83 -7.35 -8.54
CA ARG A 162 7.12 -8.55 -9.33
C ARG A 162 7.42 -8.23 -10.80
N PHE A 163 6.98 -7.07 -11.28
CA PHE A 163 7.24 -6.62 -12.65
C PHE A 163 8.64 -6.03 -12.75
N GLU A 164 9.37 -6.44 -13.78
CA GLU A 164 10.70 -5.92 -14.09
C GLU A 164 10.65 -4.90 -15.23
N GLY A 165 11.44 -3.84 -15.09
CA GLY A 165 11.68 -2.81 -16.09
C GLY A 165 13.15 -2.73 -16.48
N SER A 166 13.44 -1.89 -17.46
CA SER A 166 14.80 -1.54 -17.84
C SER A 166 14.88 -0.06 -18.14
N ASP A 167 15.92 0.58 -17.61
CA ASP A 167 16.18 2.00 -17.83
C ASP A 167 17.31 2.21 -18.83
N VAL A 168 17.43 3.44 -19.32
CA VAL A 168 18.57 3.85 -20.17
C VAL A 168 19.87 3.80 -19.38
N LEU A 169 19.86 4.28 -18.13
CA LEU A 169 21.04 4.36 -17.26
C LEU A 169 20.84 3.57 -15.97
N ALA A 170 21.56 2.46 -15.84
CA ALA A 170 21.58 1.69 -14.61
C ALA A 170 22.12 2.48 -13.41
N ALA A 171 22.91 3.53 -13.60
CA ALA A 171 23.49 4.37 -12.54
C ALA A 171 22.54 5.47 -12.01
N GLY A 172 21.35 5.64 -12.59
CA GLY A 172 20.38 6.65 -12.13
C GLY A 172 19.91 6.44 -10.69
N GLU A 173 19.34 7.49 -10.09
CA GLU A 173 18.80 7.43 -8.72
C GLU A 173 17.45 6.72 -8.65
N ARG A 174 16.62 6.86 -9.69
CA ARG A 174 15.26 6.34 -9.77
C ARG A 174 15.02 5.59 -11.10
N PRO A 175 13.97 4.76 -11.21
CA PRO A 175 13.54 4.20 -12.48
C PRO A 175 13.10 5.30 -13.46
N ASP A 176 13.27 5.06 -14.77
CA ASP A 176 12.77 5.97 -15.81
C ASP A 176 11.23 5.93 -15.88
N PHE A 177 10.65 4.77 -15.55
CA PHE A 177 9.22 4.53 -15.46
C PHE A 177 8.92 3.37 -14.50
N ASP A 178 7.67 3.24 -14.09
CA ASP A 178 7.19 2.08 -13.33
C ASP A 178 6.78 0.95 -14.31
N PRO A 179 7.48 -0.22 -14.33
CA PRO A 179 7.15 -1.32 -15.23
C PRO A 179 5.75 -1.91 -14.99
N SER A 180 5.28 -1.95 -13.75
CA SER A 180 3.94 -2.42 -13.42
C SER A 180 2.87 -1.47 -13.98
N LEU A 181 3.13 -0.15 -13.93
CA LEU A 181 2.26 0.86 -14.55
C LEU A 181 2.25 0.78 -16.07
N ALA A 182 3.42 0.57 -16.68
CA ALA A 182 3.57 0.41 -18.12
C ALA A 182 2.81 -0.82 -18.65
N ALA A 183 2.77 -1.91 -17.87
CA ALA A 183 2.04 -3.12 -18.22
C ALA A 183 0.51 -2.93 -18.20
N ILE A 184 -0.02 -2.15 -17.25
CA ILE A 184 -1.47 -1.99 -17.08
C ILE A 184 -2.06 -0.85 -17.91
N ARG A 185 -1.29 0.21 -18.19
CA ARG A 185 -1.86 1.41 -18.79
C ARG A 185 -2.48 1.14 -20.18
N PRO A 186 -1.82 0.46 -21.14
CA PRO A 186 -2.40 0.21 -22.46
C PRO A 186 -3.71 -0.58 -22.44
N PRO A 187 -3.83 -1.76 -21.77
CA PRO A 187 -5.08 -2.53 -21.79
C PRO A 187 -6.25 -1.77 -21.16
N TYR A 188 -6.05 -1.06 -20.04
CA TYR A 188 -7.10 -0.25 -19.42
C TYR A 188 -7.53 0.92 -20.31
N THR A 189 -6.56 1.59 -20.95
CA THR A 189 -6.84 2.70 -21.87
C THR A 189 -7.67 2.21 -23.06
N ALA A 190 -7.24 1.13 -23.72
CA ALA A 190 -7.97 0.60 -24.86
C ALA A 190 -9.38 0.14 -24.47
N THR A 191 -9.50 -0.65 -23.41
CA THR A 191 -10.78 -1.21 -22.95
C THR A 191 -11.79 -0.12 -22.60
N PHE A 192 -11.39 0.91 -21.85
CA PHE A 192 -12.32 1.98 -21.50
C PHE A 192 -12.74 2.80 -22.72
N ASN A 193 -11.78 3.13 -23.60
CA ASN A 193 -12.09 3.94 -24.79
C ASN A 193 -13.01 3.21 -25.78
N ASP A 194 -12.88 1.89 -25.90
CA ASP A 194 -13.76 1.03 -26.68
C ASP A 194 -15.16 0.97 -26.05
N TYR A 195 -15.25 0.61 -24.76
CA TYR A 195 -16.51 0.50 -24.03
C TYR A 195 -17.34 1.81 -24.07
N VAL A 196 -16.71 2.95 -23.75
CA VAL A 196 -17.43 4.22 -23.63
C VAL A 196 -17.95 4.74 -24.97
N ARG A 197 -17.25 4.46 -26.08
CA ARG A 197 -17.61 4.94 -27.43
C ARG A 197 -18.49 3.96 -28.19
N GLY A 198 -18.21 2.67 -28.05
CA GLY A 198 -18.91 1.59 -28.72
C GLY A 198 -20.22 1.24 -28.03
N GLU A 199 -20.15 0.88 -26.75
CA GLU A 199 -21.32 0.39 -26.01
C GLU A 199 -22.16 1.51 -25.40
N LEU A 200 -21.53 2.46 -24.69
CA LEU A 200 -22.27 3.57 -24.08
C LEU A 200 -22.62 4.68 -25.07
N GLY A 201 -22.01 4.69 -26.25
CA GLY A 201 -22.27 5.67 -27.31
C GLY A 201 -21.77 7.09 -27.00
N TYR A 202 -21.00 7.29 -25.93
CA TYR A 202 -20.45 8.59 -25.58
C TYR A 202 -19.15 8.85 -26.36
N LYS A 203 -19.21 9.80 -27.28
CA LYS A 203 -18.10 10.17 -28.15
C LYS A 203 -17.65 11.59 -27.84
N SER A 204 -16.35 11.74 -27.60
CA SER A 204 -15.69 13.01 -27.32
C SER A 204 -14.26 12.95 -27.82
N ASP A 205 -13.77 14.10 -28.29
CA ASP A 205 -12.38 14.32 -28.72
C ASP A 205 -11.47 14.67 -27.53
N LEU A 206 -12.03 14.83 -26.33
CA LEU A 206 -11.24 15.00 -25.11
C LEU A 206 -10.44 13.74 -24.80
N ALA A 207 -9.17 13.94 -24.41
CA ALA A 207 -8.32 12.85 -23.95
C ALA A 207 -8.87 12.24 -22.65
N TYR A 208 -9.07 10.92 -22.64
CA TYR A 208 -9.41 10.22 -21.41
C TYR A 208 -8.14 9.91 -20.60
N HIS A 209 -8.11 10.42 -19.38
CA HIS A 209 -7.01 10.28 -18.45
C HIS A 209 -7.25 9.09 -17.51
N VAL A 210 -6.77 7.90 -17.88
CA VAL A 210 -6.94 6.67 -17.07
C VAL A 210 -6.29 6.79 -15.68
N LEU A 211 -5.18 7.53 -15.58
CA LEU A 211 -4.37 7.67 -14.37
C LEU A 211 -3.84 9.10 -14.26
N GLY A 212 -4.61 9.98 -13.60
CA GLY A 212 -4.20 11.37 -13.36
C GLY A 212 -3.95 12.19 -14.64
N GLY A 213 -3.42 13.41 -14.48
CA GLY A 213 -3.07 14.30 -15.60
C GLY A 213 -4.18 15.25 -16.08
N GLY A 214 -5.44 14.93 -15.80
CA GLY A 214 -6.58 15.85 -16.01
C GLY A 214 -6.99 16.67 -14.79
N ILE A 215 -6.24 16.56 -13.68
CA ILE A 215 -6.50 17.25 -12.41
C ILE A 215 -5.25 18.04 -12.00
N GLY A 216 -5.45 19.27 -11.53
CA GLY A 216 -4.37 20.13 -11.00
C GLY A 216 -3.86 19.68 -9.62
N PRO A 217 -2.97 20.45 -8.99
CA PRO A 217 -2.52 20.20 -7.62
C PRO A 217 -3.72 20.04 -6.68
N TRP A 218 -3.67 19.01 -5.85
CA TRP A 218 -4.72 18.76 -4.86
C TRP A 218 -4.42 19.51 -3.57
N ASP A 219 -5.37 20.29 -3.07
CA ASP A 219 -5.30 20.86 -1.73
C ASP A 219 -5.69 19.79 -0.70
N TRP A 220 -4.70 19.38 0.08
CA TRP A 220 -4.87 18.37 1.13
C TRP A 220 -5.43 18.94 2.44
N GLY A 221 -5.59 20.27 2.54
CA GLY A 221 -6.11 20.93 3.72
C GLY A 221 -5.18 20.85 4.93
N THR A 222 -3.89 20.61 4.72
CA THR A 222 -2.89 20.44 5.79
C THR A 222 -1.80 21.50 5.72
N SER A 223 -1.47 22.11 6.86
CA SER A 223 -0.32 23.02 7.01
C SER A 223 0.75 22.35 7.87
N ASN A 224 1.95 22.14 7.32
CA ASN A 224 3.08 21.47 7.99
C ASN A 224 2.73 20.11 8.64
N GLY A 225 1.93 19.30 7.94
CA GLY A 225 1.52 17.97 8.39
C GLY A 225 1.15 17.07 7.23
N PHE A 226 0.59 15.91 7.55
CA PHE A 226 0.16 14.90 6.58
C PHE A 226 -1.36 14.78 6.55
N ALA A 227 -1.93 14.55 5.37
CA ALA A 227 -3.35 14.27 5.25
C ALA A 227 -3.67 12.96 5.99
N ASP A 228 -4.74 12.98 6.78
CA ASP A 228 -5.22 11.80 7.49
C ASP A 228 -6.75 11.77 7.52
N VAL A 229 -7.33 10.69 7.01
CA VAL A 229 -8.78 10.41 7.04
C VAL A 229 -9.14 9.21 7.91
N SER A 230 -8.17 8.68 8.67
CA SER A 230 -8.35 7.60 9.61
C SER A 230 -9.40 7.95 10.68
N ASP A 231 -9.43 9.22 11.14
CA ASP A 231 -10.45 9.72 12.07
C ASP A 231 -11.85 9.78 11.45
N SER A 232 -11.95 10.08 10.15
CA SER A 232 -13.25 10.04 9.45
C SER A 232 -13.83 8.63 9.45
N LEU A 233 -13.00 7.62 9.21
CA LEU A 233 -13.41 6.22 9.26
C LEU A 233 -13.72 5.78 10.70
N ARG A 234 -12.91 6.18 11.69
CA ARG A 234 -13.16 5.95 13.11
C ARG A 234 -14.50 6.54 13.56
N SER A 235 -14.81 7.77 13.12
CA SER A 235 -16.06 8.48 13.38
C SER A 235 -17.27 7.72 12.80
N ALA A 236 -17.15 7.21 11.57
CA ALA A 236 -18.18 6.37 10.96
C ALA A 236 -18.44 5.09 11.77
N PHE A 237 -17.38 4.42 12.25
CA PHE A 237 -17.49 3.26 13.14
C PHE A 237 -18.16 3.59 14.48
N ALA A 238 -17.78 4.71 15.10
CA ALA A 238 -18.34 5.13 16.39
C ALA A 238 -19.85 5.42 16.30
N LYS A 239 -20.30 5.96 15.17
CA LYS A 239 -21.71 6.31 14.91
C LYS A 239 -22.52 5.15 14.33
N ASN A 240 -21.87 4.20 13.68
CA ASN A 240 -22.46 2.96 13.22
C ASN A 240 -21.65 1.74 13.71
N PRO A 241 -21.90 1.27 14.96
CA PRO A 241 -21.23 0.12 15.54
C PRO A 241 -21.44 -1.21 14.79
N HIS A 242 -22.37 -1.26 13.84
CA HIS A 242 -22.67 -2.43 13.01
C HIS A 242 -21.94 -2.41 11.66
N MET A 243 -21.32 -1.28 11.29
CA MET A 243 -20.53 -1.17 10.07
C MET A 243 -19.38 -2.17 10.11
N LYS A 244 -19.13 -2.86 8.99
CA LYS A 244 -17.97 -3.73 8.79
C LYS A 244 -16.97 -3.15 7.81
N LEU A 245 -15.71 -3.54 7.94
CA LEU A 245 -14.63 -3.13 7.06
C LEU A 245 -13.85 -4.37 6.61
N MET A 246 -13.61 -4.48 5.31
CA MET A 246 -12.65 -5.40 4.74
C MET A 246 -11.51 -4.62 4.09
N VAL A 247 -10.27 -5.01 4.35
CA VAL A 247 -9.08 -4.39 3.75
C VAL A 247 -8.25 -5.44 3.03
N ALA A 248 -8.10 -5.30 1.72
CA ALA A 248 -7.30 -6.16 0.86
C ALA A 248 -5.97 -5.48 0.51
N LYS A 249 -4.84 -6.17 0.72
CA LYS A 249 -3.49 -5.61 0.55
C LYS A 249 -2.59 -6.59 -0.20
N GLY A 250 -1.78 -6.07 -1.13
CA GLY A 250 -0.74 -6.86 -1.80
C GLY A 250 0.56 -6.87 -1.00
N TYR A 251 1.25 -8.02 -0.94
CA TYR A 251 2.61 -8.10 -0.36
C TYR A 251 3.67 -7.38 -1.20
N TYR A 252 3.42 -7.19 -2.50
CA TYR A 252 4.36 -6.60 -3.46
C TYR A 252 3.97 -5.18 -3.87
N ASP A 253 3.08 -4.56 -3.09
CA ASP A 253 2.59 -3.20 -3.32
C ASP A 253 3.46 -2.19 -2.57
N LEU A 254 4.39 -1.56 -3.29
CA LEU A 254 5.25 -0.53 -2.73
C LEU A 254 4.54 0.83 -2.65
N ALA A 255 3.45 1.03 -3.39
CA ALA A 255 2.69 2.28 -3.36
C ALA A 255 1.91 2.45 -2.05
N THR A 256 1.33 1.36 -1.54
CA THR A 256 0.64 1.30 -0.25
C THR A 256 1.01 0.02 0.51
N PRO A 257 2.20 0.01 1.15
CA PRO A 257 2.71 -1.17 1.85
C PRO A 257 1.71 -1.73 2.86
N TYR A 258 1.51 -3.05 2.85
CA TYR A 258 0.51 -3.69 3.70
C TYR A 258 0.74 -3.41 5.20
N PHE A 259 2.00 -3.28 5.61
CA PHE A 259 2.36 -3.03 7.00
C PHE A 259 2.10 -1.59 7.43
N ALA A 260 2.19 -0.63 6.49
CA ALA A 260 1.74 0.74 6.74
C ALA A 260 0.23 0.80 6.97
N VAL A 261 -0.54 -0.02 6.25
CA VAL A 261 -1.99 -0.14 6.45
C VAL A 261 -2.30 -0.75 7.81
N GLU A 262 -1.65 -1.85 8.20
CA GLU A 262 -1.80 -2.46 9.52
C GLU A 262 -1.50 -1.46 10.65
N TYR A 263 -0.40 -0.71 10.50
CA TYR A 263 -0.06 0.36 11.42
C TYR A 263 -1.19 1.38 11.52
N THR A 264 -1.68 1.91 10.40
CA THR A 264 -2.77 2.90 10.43
C THR A 264 -4.04 2.34 11.08
N LEU A 265 -4.45 1.12 10.76
CA LEU A 265 -5.64 0.49 11.36
C LEU A 265 -5.49 0.31 12.88
N ALA A 266 -4.31 -0.08 13.35
CA ALA A 266 -4.01 -0.21 14.78
C ALA A 266 -4.00 1.14 15.52
N HIS A 267 -3.69 2.23 14.82
CA HIS A 267 -3.59 3.59 15.38
C HIS A 267 -4.83 4.47 15.13
N MET A 268 -5.88 3.93 14.50
CA MET A 268 -7.15 4.63 14.31
C MET A 268 -7.89 4.99 15.60
N GLY A 269 -7.52 4.41 16.75
CA GLY A 269 -8.22 4.66 18.02
C GLY A 269 -9.64 4.08 18.06
N LEU A 270 -9.89 2.97 17.35
CA LEU A 270 -11.16 2.24 17.44
C LEU A 270 -11.31 1.59 18.82
N ASP A 271 -12.53 1.69 19.37
CA ASP A 271 -12.92 0.95 20.57
C ASP A 271 -12.67 -0.56 20.37
N ALA A 272 -12.22 -1.24 21.42
CA ALA A 272 -11.85 -2.65 21.36
C ALA A 272 -13.01 -3.54 20.88
N SER A 273 -14.25 -3.19 21.23
CA SER A 273 -15.42 -3.93 20.76
C SER A 273 -15.59 -3.82 19.24
N LEU A 274 -15.26 -2.67 18.63
CA LEU A 274 -15.44 -2.44 17.19
C LEU A 274 -14.36 -3.11 16.34
N ARG A 275 -13.21 -3.49 16.91
CA ARG A 275 -12.12 -4.15 16.17
C ARG A 275 -12.55 -5.43 15.47
N ARG A 276 -13.51 -6.17 16.05
CA ARG A 276 -14.07 -7.40 15.45
C ARG A 276 -14.76 -7.17 14.10
N ASN A 277 -15.14 -5.93 13.80
CA ASN A 277 -15.79 -5.55 12.55
C ASN A 277 -14.77 -5.27 11.43
N VAL A 278 -13.47 -5.20 11.74
CA VAL A 278 -12.39 -4.99 10.77
C VAL A 278 -11.79 -6.34 10.41
N ARG A 279 -11.72 -6.63 9.10
CA ARG A 279 -11.07 -7.83 8.55
C ARG A 279 -9.99 -7.40 7.56
N THR A 280 -8.79 -7.92 7.72
CA THR A 280 -7.69 -7.71 6.79
C THR A 280 -7.41 -8.99 6.01
N ARG A 281 -6.95 -8.84 4.77
CA ARG A 281 -6.55 -9.93 3.87
C ARG A 281 -5.32 -9.51 3.09
N GLU A 282 -4.33 -10.39 3.08
CA GLU A 282 -3.10 -10.25 2.32
C GLU A 282 -3.08 -11.21 1.14
N TYR A 283 -2.58 -10.71 0.01
CA TYR A 283 -2.53 -11.40 -1.27
C TYR A 283 -1.10 -11.37 -1.81
N GLU A 284 -0.65 -12.44 -2.46
CA GLU A 284 0.66 -12.49 -3.15
C GLU A 284 0.59 -11.75 -4.50
N SER A 285 0.25 -10.47 -4.43
CA SER A 285 0.04 -9.52 -5.53
C SER A 285 0.62 -8.15 -5.18
N GLY A 286 0.71 -7.25 -6.17
CA GLY A 286 0.86 -5.81 -5.97
C GLY A 286 -0.47 -5.09 -5.71
N HIS A 287 -0.49 -3.80 -6.03
CA HIS A 287 -1.50 -2.79 -5.74
C HIS A 287 -2.90 -3.15 -6.24
N MET A 288 -2.99 -3.62 -7.48
CA MET A 288 -4.23 -4.09 -8.06
C MET A 288 -4.30 -5.60 -7.86
N VAL A 289 -4.79 -6.04 -6.70
CA VAL A 289 -4.85 -7.45 -6.28
C VAL A 289 -5.40 -8.38 -7.38
N TYR A 290 -6.36 -7.88 -8.14
CA TYR A 290 -7.09 -8.61 -9.16
C TYR A 290 -6.34 -8.78 -10.50
N ILE A 291 -5.14 -8.22 -10.66
CA ILE A 291 -4.31 -8.48 -11.85
C ILE A 291 -3.78 -9.92 -11.86
N ASP A 292 -3.45 -10.46 -10.68
CA ASP A 292 -3.15 -11.89 -10.56
C ASP A 292 -4.47 -12.68 -10.55
N LYS A 293 -4.67 -13.55 -11.55
CA LYS A 293 -5.93 -14.31 -11.70
C LYS A 293 -6.26 -15.20 -10.49
N ARG A 294 -5.24 -15.72 -9.79
CA ARG A 294 -5.45 -16.56 -8.60
C ARG A 294 -5.94 -15.70 -7.44
N GLU A 295 -5.28 -14.56 -7.25
CA GLU A 295 -5.67 -13.61 -6.19
C GLU A 295 -6.99 -12.90 -6.50
N LEU A 296 -7.35 -12.69 -7.78
CA LEU A 296 -8.70 -12.26 -8.18
C LEU A 296 -9.77 -13.25 -7.72
N ALA A 297 -9.58 -14.55 -7.96
CA ALA A 297 -10.54 -15.57 -7.55
C ALA A 297 -10.70 -15.60 -6.01
N ARG A 298 -9.59 -15.47 -5.29
CA ARG A 298 -9.60 -15.37 -3.82
C ARG A 298 -10.27 -14.08 -3.33
N LEU A 299 -9.94 -12.93 -3.93
CA LEU A 299 -10.55 -11.64 -3.62
C LEU A 299 -12.06 -11.68 -3.84
N HIS A 300 -12.52 -12.28 -4.93
CA HIS A 300 -13.94 -12.46 -5.20
C HIS A 300 -14.64 -13.27 -4.09
N GLN A 301 -14.03 -14.37 -3.64
CA GLN A 301 -14.56 -15.18 -2.54
C GLN A 301 -14.61 -14.39 -1.22
N ASP A 302 -13.52 -13.72 -0.85
CA ASP A 302 -13.42 -12.91 0.37
C ASP A 302 -14.44 -11.76 0.37
N VAL A 303 -14.56 -11.01 -0.73
CA VAL A 303 -15.54 -9.93 -0.87
C VAL A 303 -16.96 -10.48 -0.82
N SER A 304 -17.25 -11.59 -1.51
CA SER A 304 -18.58 -12.21 -1.50
C SER A 304 -19.02 -12.61 -0.08
N ALA A 305 -18.12 -13.26 0.66
CA ALA A 305 -18.36 -13.64 2.05
C ALA A 305 -18.53 -12.42 2.96
N PHE A 306 -17.72 -11.37 2.75
CA PHE A 306 -17.85 -10.11 3.48
C PHE A 306 -19.20 -9.44 3.25
N LEU A 307 -19.66 -9.33 1.99
CA LEU A 307 -20.93 -8.70 1.65
C LEU A 307 -22.12 -9.45 2.28
N GLN A 308 -22.11 -10.78 2.26
CA GLN A 308 -23.15 -11.60 2.90
C GLN A 308 -23.21 -11.36 4.41
N ASP A 309 -22.05 -11.39 5.07
CA ASP A 309 -21.93 -11.20 6.52
C ASP A 309 -22.29 -9.76 6.96
N ALA A 310 -21.93 -8.75 6.17
CA ALA A 310 -22.24 -7.35 6.45
C ALA A 310 -23.71 -7.00 6.16
N ALA A 311 -24.32 -7.61 5.14
CA ALA A 311 -25.74 -7.41 4.83
C ALA A 311 -26.68 -8.01 5.90
N GLY A 312 -26.24 -9.07 6.59
CA GLY A 312 -26.98 -9.71 7.68
C GLY A 312 -26.91 -8.97 9.02
N SER A 313 -26.02 -7.98 9.16
CA SER A 313 -25.87 -7.19 10.38
C SER A 313 -26.88 -6.05 10.36
N ARG A 314 -28.00 -6.21 11.07
CA ARG A 314 -28.95 -5.14 11.38
C ARG A 314 -28.76 -4.64 12.80
#